data_AF-A0A1B2HK39-F1
#
_entry.id   AF-A0A1B2HK39-F1
#
_cell.length_a   1.000
_cell.length_b   1.000
_cell.length_c   1.000
_cell.angle_alpha   90.00
_cell.angle_beta   90.00
_cell.angle_gamma   90.00
#
_symmetry.space_group_name_H-M   'P 1'
#
loop_
_entity.id
_entity.type
_entity.pdbx_description
1 polymer ?
#
loop_
_entity_poly.entity_id
_entity_poly.type
_entity_poly.pdbx_seq_one_letter_code
_entity_poly.pdbx_strand_id
1 'polypeptide(L)'
;MTDYGHPLEFGVFLPPAAERFSDTLRLAQAADVLGLDLVSLQDHPYNATHLDTWTSLSVLAAATSNVRVFPNVANLPLRPPAVLARAAASLDLITGGRVELGLGAGAFWDAIAAMDGPHRTPPESVEALDEAIDVIRALWTPGRGLRLHGKHYSLNGARPGPFPAHDIGIWLGAYKKRMLQLTGRKADGWLPSSPYAPPEQLGAMNRIIDDAAHEAGRSPSAIRRLYNITADLTAEQLADLALTHGISGFILMVDNDDELKRFAEEVVPAVRELVTAEHQPRHQVPSSLGVTPTPDDGTQLSAERLWDESARPTGPAPAADAVYSRSGTALSRQLIDVHDHLRQELTKIRSLVQQVANGTLGVGAARSEINTMTMRQNNWAMGAYCESYCRLVTIHHTHEDRSLYPQLRKGDERLGPVLDRLSEEHRVIHDVLERVDAALVATVADPLKIVDLQAAVDVLTDTLLSHLSYEERELVEPLARIPYRY
;
A
#
# COMPACT_ATOMS: atom_id res chain seq x y z
N MET A 1 20.35 -4.92 -2.78
CA MET A 1 19.06 -4.39 -2.30
C MET A 1 18.94 -2.99 -2.84
N THR A 2 17.84 -2.70 -3.50
CA THR A 2 17.48 -1.40 -4.10
C THR A 2 16.81 -0.47 -3.09
N ASP A 3 16.78 -0.86 -1.81
CA ASP A 3 16.37 0.02 -0.72
C ASP A 3 17.42 1.13 -0.51
N TYR A 4 16.99 2.37 -0.78
CA TYR A 4 17.81 3.57 -0.68
C TYR A 4 17.77 4.20 0.72
N GLY A 5 17.07 3.59 1.69
CA GLY A 5 16.98 4.04 3.07
C GLY A 5 16.12 5.30 3.26
N HIS A 6 15.26 5.62 2.30
CA HIS A 6 14.35 6.75 2.40
C HIS A 6 13.12 6.38 3.23
N PRO A 7 12.64 7.29 4.12
CA PRO A 7 11.36 7.09 4.78
C PRO A 7 10.23 7.08 3.73
N LEU A 8 9.19 6.29 4.02
CA LEU A 8 7.99 6.25 3.19
C LEU A 8 7.19 7.55 3.31
N GLU A 9 6.88 8.13 2.16
CA GLU A 9 6.05 9.31 1.98
C GLU A 9 4.79 8.93 1.18
N PHE A 10 3.64 9.48 1.56
CA PHE A 10 2.37 9.23 0.89
C PHE A 10 1.67 10.53 0.54
N GLY A 11 0.92 10.55 -0.55
CA GLY A 11 0.23 11.75 -0.95
C GLY A 11 -0.83 11.55 -1.99
N VAL A 12 -1.33 12.67 -2.50
CA VAL A 12 -2.38 12.70 -3.51
C VAL A 12 -2.05 13.56 -4.71
N PHE A 13 -2.52 13.11 -5.86
CA PHE A 13 -2.56 13.83 -7.11
C PHE A 13 -4.01 14.22 -7.37
N LEU A 14 -4.26 15.53 -7.41
CA LEU A 14 -5.60 16.10 -7.53
C LEU A 14 -5.76 16.82 -8.88
N PRO A 15 -6.98 16.83 -9.45
CA PRO A 15 -7.24 17.56 -10.67
C PRO A 15 -7.32 19.08 -10.40
N PRO A 16 -6.71 19.94 -11.24
CA PRO A 16 -6.85 21.40 -11.13
C PRO A 16 -8.11 21.92 -11.86
N ALA A 17 -9.22 21.18 -11.82
CA ALA A 17 -10.41 21.48 -12.61
C ALA A 17 -11.09 22.79 -12.16
N ALA A 18 -11.30 23.73 -13.09
CA ALA A 18 -11.84 25.06 -12.78
C ALA A 18 -13.25 25.02 -12.20
N GLU A 19 -14.14 24.18 -12.75
CA GLU A 19 -15.53 24.06 -12.30
C GLU A 19 -15.66 23.33 -10.95
N ARG A 20 -14.61 22.61 -10.52
CA ARG A 20 -14.62 21.75 -9.32
C ARG A 20 -13.47 22.05 -8.37
N PHE A 21 -12.90 23.25 -8.42
CA PHE A 21 -11.74 23.58 -7.58
C PHE A 21 -12.06 23.55 -6.08
N SER A 22 -13.33 23.78 -5.70
CA SER A 22 -13.78 23.58 -4.31
C SER A 22 -13.58 22.14 -3.83
N ASP A 23 -13.81 21.15 -4.71
CA ASP A 23 -13.61 19.74 -4.39
C ASP A 23 -12.12 19.44 -4.23
N THR A 24 -11.28 19.96 -5.14
CA THR A 24 -9.80 19.87 -5.05
C THR A 24 -9.28 20.46 -3.74
N LEU A 25 -9.77 21.64 -3.35
CA LEU A 25 -9.39 22.28 -2.09
C LEU A 25 -9.79 21.43 -0.88
N ARG A 26 -11.03 20.91 -0.88
CA ARG A 26 -11.55 20.07 0.19
C ARG A 26 -10.79 18.75 0.33
N LEU A 27 -10.43 18.10 -0.79
CA LEU A 27 -9.60 16.89 -0.80
C LEU A 27 -8.18 17.17 -0.29
N ALA A 28 -7.58 18.31 -0.66
CA ALA A 28 -6.27 18.71 -0.14
C ALA A 28 -6.28 18.93 1.39
N GLN A 29 -7.33 19.57 1.91
CA GLN A 29 -7.50 19.75 3.36
C GLN A 29 -7.73 18.42 4.08
N ALA A 30 -8.52 17.52 3.49
CA ALA A 30 -8.72 16.18 4.04
C ALA A 30 -7.41 15.38 4.06
N ALA A 31 -6.61 15.41 3.00
CA ALA A 31 -5.30 14.77 2.94
C ALA A 31 -4.35 15.28 4.05
N ASP A 32 -4.37 16.59 4.32
CA ASP A 32 -3.58 17.22 5.38
C ASP A 32 -4.01 16.78 6.79
N VAL A 33 -5.31 16.68 7.04
CA VAL A 33 -5.88 16.20 8.32
C VAL A 33 -5.64 14.71 8.53
N LEU A 34 -5.68 13.92 7.45
CA LEU A 34 -5.45 12.48 7.47
C LEU A 34 -3.95 12.11 7.57
N GLY A 35 -3.06 13.10 7.62
CA GLY A 35 -1.63 12.89 7.87
C GLY A 35 -0.85 12.40 6.66
N LEU A 36 -1.31 12.71 5.43
CA LEU A 36 -0.50 12.51 4.23
C LEU A 36 0.62 13.55 4.13
N ASP A 37 1.70 13.20 3.43
CA ASP A 37 2.91 14.01 3.33
C ASP A 37 2.87 14.99 2.14
N LEU A 38 2.15 14.64 1.07
CA LEU A 38 2.21 15.34 -0.22
C LEU A 38 0.82 15.62 -0.83
N VAL A 39 0.67 16.81 -1.41
CA VAL A 39 -0.46 17.19 -2.28
C VAL A 39 0.09 17.75 -3.59
N SER A 40 -0.41 17.26 -4.72
CA SER A 40 0.10 17.67 -6.02
C SER A 40 -0.99 17.88 -7.07
N LEU A 41 -0.69 18.73 -8.04
CA LEU A 41 -1.56 19.05 -9.17
C LEU A 41 -0.79 18.91 -10.48
N GLN A 42 -1.42 18.40 -11.54
CA GLN A 42 -0.84 18.48 -12.87
C GLN A 42 -0.76 19.92 -13.38
N ASP A 43 0.20 20.17 -14.26
CA ASP A 43 0.40 21.48 -14.88
C ASP A 43 0.25 21.39 -16.40
N HIS A 44 -0.96 21.67 -16.88
CA HIS A 44 -1.31 21.66 -18.30
C HIS A 44 -1.98 23.00 -18.66
N PRO A 45 -1.22 24.11 -18.75
CA PRO A 45 -1.79 25.46 -18.89
C PRO A 45 -2.63 25.67 -20.15
N TYR A 46 -2.42 24.85 -21.18
CA TYR A 46 -3.18 24.85 -22.44
C TYR A 46 -4.52 24.11 -22.34
N ASN A 47 -4.82 23.44 -21.23
CA ASN A 47 -6.14 22.86 -21.02
C ASN A 47 -7.08 23.92 -20.45
N ALA A 48 -8.05 24.36 -21.25
CA ALA A 48 -9.00 25.42 -20.89
C ALA A 48 -9.91 25.06 -19.70
N THR A 49 -10.03 23.78 -19.33
CA THR A 49 -10.80 23.36 -18.14
C THR A 49 -9.99 23.38 -16.85
N HIS A 50 -8.68 23.64 -16.93
CA HIS A 50 -7.79 23.67 -15.77
C HIS A 50 -7.51 25.11 -15.32
N LEU A 51 -7.40 25.29 -14.02
CA LEU A 51 -6.81 26.50 -13.44
C LEU A 51 -5.28 26.48 -13.59
N ASP A 52 -4.66 27.66 -13.47
CA ASP A 52 -3.21 27.73 -13.33
C ASP A 52 -2.75 26.99 -12.07
N THR A 53 -1.80 26.08 -12.25
CA THR A 53 -1.32 25.17 -11.21
C THR A 53 -0.59 25.88 -10.07
N TRP A 54 0.21 26.91 -10.36
CA TRP A 54 0.93 27.65 -9.30
C TRP A 54 -0.01 28.52 -8.45
N THR A 55 -0.99 29.13 -9.10
CA THR A 55 -2.05 29.87 -8.42
C THR A 55 -2.85 28.94 -7.53
N SER A 56 -3.26 27.78 -8.06
CA SER A 56 -3.97 26.74 -7.32
C SER A 56 -3.17 26.24 -6.11
N LEU A 57 -1.89 25.87 -6.32
CA LEU A 57 -1.02 25.38 -5.24
C LEU A 57 -0.79 26.43 -4.15
N SER A 58 -0.72 27.72 -4.49
CA SER A 58 -0.62 28.79 -3.50
C SER A 58 -1.84 28.83 -2.57
N VAL A 59 -3.04 28.61 -3.12
CA VAL A 59 -4.29 28.53 -2.34
C VAL A 59 -4.31 27.26 -1.49
N LEU A 60 -3.95 26.10 -2.06
CA LEU A 60 -3.91 24.83 -1.33
C LEU A 60 -2.91 24.90 -0.16
N ALA A 61 -1.74 25.48 -0.39
CA ALA A 61 -0.71 25.63 0.64
C ALA A 61 -1.14 26.55 1.77
N ALA A 62 -1.88 27.63 1.46
CA ALA A 62 -2.43 28.53 2.47
C ALA A 62 -3.57 27.90 3.28
N ALA A 63 -4.27 26.91 2.71
CA ALA A 63 -5.40 26.22 3.34
C ALA A 63 -5.02 24.94 4.09
N THR A 64 -3.74 24.58 4.11
CA THR A 64 -3.17 23.37 4.73
C THR A 64 -1.97 23.72 5.61
N SER A 65 -1.62 22.83 6.55
CA SER A 65 -0.58 23.10 7.55
C SER A 65 0.65 22.20 7.45
N ASN A 66 0.49 20.94 7.05
CA ASN A 66 1.54 19.92 7.13
C ASN A 66 2.02 19.43 5.75
N VAL A 67 1.09 19.17 4.84
CA VAL A 67 1.42 18.64 3.49
C VAL A 67 2.41 19.55 2.76
N ARG A 68 3.35 18.94 2.04
CA ARG A 68 4.13 19.64 1.02
C ARG A 68 3.35 19.69 -0.28
N VAL A 69 3.41 20.83 -0.94
CA VAL A 69 2.72 21.07 -2.21
C VAL A 69 3.71 21.15 -3.37
N PHE A 70 3.35 20.59 -4.51
CA PHE A 70 4.20 20.67 -5.70
C PHE A 70 3.43 20.43 -7.01
N PRO A 71 3.98 20.86 -8.16
CA PRO A 71 3.39 20.57 -9.46
C PRO A 71 3.86 19.20 -9.93
N ASN A 72 2.97 18.38 -10.47
CA ASN A 72 3.26 16.99 -10.86
C ASN A 72 2.95 16.76 -12.35
N VAL A 73 3.83 17.13 -13.27
CA VAL A 73 5.03 17.98 -13.11
C VAL A 73 4.81 19.33 -13.79
N ALA A 74 5.55 20.37 -13.39
CA ALA A 74 5.50 21.68 -14.02
C ALA A 74 5.88 21.62 -15.51
N ASN A 75 5.13 22.34 -16.34
CA ASN A 75 5.39 22.49 -17.77
C ASN A 75 6.48 23.56 -17.98
N LEU A 76 7.75 23.15 -17.93
CA LEU A 76 8.90 24.07 -18.06
C LEU A 76 8.84 24.97 -19.31
N PRO A 77 8.43 24.49 -20.51
CA PRO A 77 8.31 25.36 -21.68
C PRO A 77 7.43 26.61 -21.50
N LEU A 78 6.41 26.54 -20.62
CA LEU A 78 5.51 27.66 -20.31
C LEU A 78 5.84 28.34 -18.96
N ARG A 79 6.87 27.87 -18.24
CA ARG A 79 7.32 28.43 -16.96
C ARG A 79 8.83 28.70 -17.01
N PRO A 80 9.27 29.89 -17.49
CA PRO A 80 10.69 30.21 -17.62
C PRO A 80 11.47 29.92 -16.31
N PRO A 81 12.63 29.25 -16.36
CA PRO A 81 13.27 28.68 -15.17
C PRO A 81 13.64 29.72 -14.12
N ALA A 82 14.03 30.93 -14.53
CA ALA A 82 14.34 32.00 -13.60
C ALA A 82 13.11 32.49 -12.81
N VAL A 83 11.95 32.54 -13.48
CA VAL A 83 10.67 32.92 -12.86
C VAL A 83 10.18 31.78 -11.98
N LEU A 84 10.29 30.54 -12.44
CA LEU A 84 9.91 29.34 -11.69
C LEU A 84 10.73 29.19 -10.40
N ALA A 85 12.05 29.40 -10.47
CA ALA A 85 12.93 29.40 -9.30
C ALA A 85 12.48 30.41 -8.25
N ARG A 86 12.20 31.65 -8.68
CA ARG A 86 11.70 32.71 -7.79
C ARG A 86 10.35 32.34 -7.18
N ALA A 87 9.44 31.80 -7.98
CA ALA A 87 8.09 31.47 -7.51
C ALA A 87 8.09 30.31 -6.51
N ALA A 88 8.83 29.24 -6.79
CA ALA A 88 9.02 28.11 -5.88
C ALA A 88 9.65 28.56 -4.55
N ALA A 89 10.76 29.30 -4.57
CA ALA A 89 11.39 29.81 -3.34
C ALA A 89 10.48 30.78 -2.56
N SER A 90 9.66 31.59 -3.25
CA SER A 90 8.71 32.48 -2.59
C SER A 90 7.62 31.71 -1.86
N LEU A 91 7.01 30.72 -2.52
CA LEU A 91 5.98 29.89 -1.88
C LEU A 91 6.60 29.06 -0.74
N ASP A 92 7.84 28.60 -0.90
CA ASP A 92 8.54 27.86 0.14
C ASP A 92 8.75 28.69 1.41
N LEU A 93 9.19 29.95 1.26
CA LEU A 93 9.30 30.88 2.38
C LEU A 93 7.95 31.21 3.03
N ILE A 94 6.90 31.38 2.22
CA ILE A 94 5.54 31.68 2.72
C ILE A 94 4.98 30.49 3.52
N THR A 95 5.25 29.28 3.07
CA THR A 95 4.72 28.04 3.68
C THR A 95 5.59 27.49 4.81
N GLY A 96 6.79 28.05 5.00
CA GLY A 96 7.73 27.61 6.02
C GLY A 96 8.49 26.33 5.64
N GLY A 97 8.75 26.10 4.36
CA GLY A 97 9.52 24.94 3.89
C GLY A 97 8.68 23.78 3.35
N ARG A 98 7.51 24.06 2.75
CA ARG A 98 6.57 23.01 2.29
C ARG A 98 6.40 22.91 0.78
N VAL A 99 7.41 23.29 0.00
CA VAL A 99 7.33 23.27 -1.47
C VAL A 99 8.35 22.34 -2.09
N GLU A 100 7.91 21.49 -3.01
CA GLU A 100 8.80 20.69 -3.86
C GLU A 100 8.61 21.12 -5.33
N LEU A 101 9.53 20.74 -6.21
CA LEU A 101 9.45 21.11 -7.64
C LEU A 101 9.50 19.88 -8.54
N GLY A 102 8.33 19.31 -8.83
CA GLY A 102 8.18 18.40 -9.96
C GLY A 102 8.36 19.15 -11.28
N LEU A 103 9.28 18.73 -12.13
CA LEU A 103 9.65 19.45 -13.36
C LEU A 103 9.62 18.52 -14.58
N GLY A 104 8.94 18.97 -15.64
CA GLY A 104 8.80 18.23 -16.90
C GLY A 104 9.31 19.03 -18.08
N ALA A 105 9.84 18.32 -19.08
CA ALA A 105 10.32 18.93 -20.33
C ALA A 105 9.19 19.41 -21.26
N GLY A 106 7.93 19.09 -20.94
CA GLY A 106 6.75 19.28 -21.79
C GLY A 106 6.58 18.14 -22.82
N ALA A 107 5.33 17.72 -23.05
CA ALA A 107 5.01 16.61 -23.96
C ALA A 107 4.04 16.98 -25.10
N PHE A 108 3.33 18.12 -24.98
CA PHE A 108 2.31 18.56 -25.94
C PHE A 108 2.79 19.81 -26.67
N TRP A 109 3.76 19.65 -27.57
CA TRP A 109 4.49 20.77 -28.19
C TRP A 109 3.60 21.74 -28.97
N ASP A 110 2.59 21.24 -29.69
CA ASP A 110 1.69 22.11 -30.45
C ASP A 110 0.83 22.99 -29.53
N ALA A 111 0.34 22.42 -28.42
CA ALA A 111 -0.43 23.15 -27.42
C ALA A 111 0.44 24.14 -26.62
N ILE A 112 1.70 23.79 -26.36
CA ILE A 112 2.71 24.68 -25.80
C ILE A 112 2.98 25.86 -26.74
N ALA A 113 3.19 25.58 -28.03
CA ALA A 113 3.47 26.61 -29.03
C ALA A 113 2.28 27.55 -29.26
N ALA A 114 1.04 27.02 -29.15
CA ALA A 114 -0.18 27.83 -29.20
C ALA A 114 -0.30 28.84 -28.03
N MET A 115 0.47 28.65 -26.95
CA MET A 115 0.55 29.52 -25.77
C MET A 115 1.90 30.26 -25.70
N ASP A 116 2.52 30.54 -26.85
CA ASP A 116 3.82 31.24 -27.00
C ASP A 116 5.02 30.50 -26.37
N GLY A 117 4.87 29.22 -26.04
CA GLY A 117 5.98 28.36 -25.62
C GLY A 117 6.85 27.92 -26.81
N PRO A 118 8.10 27.52 -26.56
CA PRO A 118 8.97 27.02 -27.62
C PRO A 118 8.51 25.65 -28.12
N HIS A 119 8.39 25.50 -29.44
CA HIS A 119 8.26 24.19 -30.09
C HIS A 119 9.65 23.54 -30.15
N ARG A 120 9.87 22.48 -29.38
CA ARG A 120 11.18 21.82 -29.24
C ARG A 120 11.13 20.41 -29.79
N THR A 121 12.22 19.95 -30.39
CA THR A 121 12.40 18.51 -30.65
C THR A 121 12.59 17.76 -29.33
N PRO A 122 12.37 16.43 -29.28
CA PRO A 122 12.59 15.65 -28.07
C PRO A 122 14.02 15.73 -27.51
N PRO A 123 15.11 15.76 -28.32
CA PRO A 123 16.45 16.02 -27.79
C PRO A 123 16.60 17.42 -27.15
N GLU A 124 16.10 18.46 -27.83
CA GLU A 124 16.18 19.84 -27.33
C GLU A 124 15.36 20.05 -26.05
N SER A 125 14.26 19.33 -25.86
CA SER A 125 13.48 19.42 -24.62
C SER A 125 14.24 18.87 -23.41
N VAL A 126 15.05 17.82 -23.59
CA VAL A 126 15.95 17.29 -22.55
C VAL A 126 17.12 18.24 -22.30
N GLU A 127 17.76 18.77 -23.36
CA GLU A 127 18.83 19.78 -23.24
C GLU A 127 18.36 21.03 -22.51
N ALA A 128 17.16 21.53 -22.84
CA ALA A 128 16.57 22.68 -22.18
C ALA A 128 16.25 22.41 -20.70
N LEU A 129 15.75 21.22 -20.37
CA LEU A 129 15.50 20.83 -18.98
C LEU A 129 16.80 20.73 -18.18
N ASP A 130 17.86 20.18 -18.78
CA ASP A 130 19.19 20.10 -18.19
C ASP A 130 19.73 21.49 -17.81
N GLU A 131 19.66 22.46 -18.73
CA GLU A 131 20.04 23.86 -18.47
C GLU A 131 19.13 24.56 -17.46
N ALA A 132 17.82 24.26 -17.48
CA ALA A 132 16.86 24.85 -16.56
C ALA A 132 17.16 24.49 -15.10
N ILE A 133 17.57 23.23 -14.84
CA ILE A 133 17.97 22.79 -13.49
C ILE A 133 19.16 23.63 -12.99
N ASP A 134 20.15 23.88 -13.84
CA ASP A 134 21.32 24.71 -13.48
C ASP A 134 20.91 26.16 -13.19
N VAL A 135 20.03 26.74 -14.00
CA VAL A 135 19.50 28.09 -13.78
C VAL A 135 18.74 28.17 -12.45
N ILE A 136 17.88 27.21 -12.16
CA ILE A 136 17.07 27.17 -10.93
C ILE A 136 17.99 27.07 -9.70
N ARG A 137 18.90 26.09 -9.68
CA ARG A 137 19.84 25.88 -8.57
C ARG A 137 20.77 27.08 -8.37
N ALA A 138 21.25 27.69 -9.45
CA ALA A 138 22.08 28.89 -9.36
C ALA A 138 21.33 30.04 -8.66
N LEU A 139 20.04 30.25 -8.99
CA LEU A 139 19.24 31.32 -8.39
C LEU A 139 18.90 31.08 -6.90
N TRP A 140 18.88 29.83 -6.45
CA TRP A 140 18.73 29.48 -5.03
C TRP A 140 20.04 29.47 -4.24
N THR A 141 21.18 29.63 -4.92
CA THR A 141 22.49 29.65 -4.26
C THR A 141 22.96 31.09 -4.04
N PRO A 142 23.39 31.48 -2.81
CA PRO A 142 23.95 32.79 -2.55
C PRO A 142 25.14 33.12 -3.47
N GLY A 143 25.13 34.32 -4.04
CA GLY A 143 26.15 34.79 -4.97
C GLY A 143 25.87 36.21 -5.46
N ARG A 144 26.73 36.76 -6.31
CA ARG A 144 26.53 38.09 -6.91
C ARG A 144 26.66 38.00 -8.42
N GLY A 145 25.69 38.59 -9.14
CA GLY A 145 25.75 38.78 -10.60
C GLY A 145 25.89 37.48 -11.39
N LEU A 146 24.94 36.55 -11.21
CA LEU A 146 24.94 35.26 -11.89
C LEU A 146 24.91 35.43 -13.41
N ARG A 147 25.86 34.77 -14.06
CA ARG A 147 26.00 34.72 -15.51
C ARG A 147 26.03 33.26 -15.94
N LEU A 148 25.03 32.84 -16.70
CA LEU A 148 24.94 31.53 -17.32
C LEU A 148 24.64 31.73 -18.80
N HIS A 149 25.38 31.05 -19.66
CA HIS A 149 25.28 31.16 -21.11
C HIS A 149 24.90 29.81 -21.71
N GLY A 150 23.67 29.36 -21.42
CA GLY A 150 23.09 28.17 -22.03
C GLY A 150 22.53 28.45 -23.44
N LYS A 151 22.31 27.37 -24.19
CA LYS A 151 21.72 27.38 -25.53
C LYS A 151 20.22 27.72 -25.48
N HIS A 152 19.52 27.27 -24.45
CA HIS A 152 18.10 27.47 -24.25
C HIS A 152 17.78 28.52 -23.20
N TYR A 153 18.59 28.61 -22.14
CA TYR A 153 18.39 29.55 -21.05
C TYR A 153 19.69 30.27 -20.66
N SER A 154 19.59 31.57 -20.39
CA SER A 154 20.73 32.38 -19.96
C SER A 154 20.36 33.31 -18.82
N LEU A 155 21.34 33.56 -17.95
CA LEU A 155 21.31 34.61 -16.94
C LEU A 155 22.39 35.62 -17.30
N ASN A 156 22.07 36.91 -17.28
CA ASN A 156 23.02 37.98 -17.59
C ASN A 156 23.09 38.99 -16.44
N GLY A 157 23.84 38.64 -15.40
CA GLY A 157 23.93 39.46 -14.19
C GLY A 157 22.70 39.36 -13.29
N ALA A 158 21.98 38.24 -13.35
CA ALA A 158 20.83 38.00 -12.50
C ALA A 158 21.27 38.00 -11.02
N ARG A 159 20.43 38.58 -10.16
CA ARG A 159 20.64 38.53 -8.71
C ARG A 159 19.96 37.27 -8.19
N PRO A 160 20.67 36.37 -7.49
CA PRO A 160 20.03 35.22 -6.87
C PRO A 160 19.05 35.66 -5.80
N GLY A 161 18.11 34.78 -5.50
CA GLY A 161 17.09 34.98 -4.48
C GLY A 161 15.67 35.17 -5.03
N PRO A 162 14.65 35.09 -4.15
CA PRO A 162 14.77 34.78 -2.73
C PRO A 162 15.30 33.35 -2.51
N PHE A 163 15.97 33.13 -1.39
CA PHE A 163 16.53 31.81 -1.06
C PHE A 163 15.42 30.99 -0.38
N PRO A 164 15.22 29.73 -0.79
CA PRO A 164 14.17 28.90 -0.20
C PRO A 164 14.43 28.66 1.30
N ALA A 165 13.37 28.36 2.04
CA ALA A 165 13.44 28.06 3.48
C ALA A 165 14.11 26.71 3.75
N HIS A 166 14.04 25.79 2.78
CA HIS A 166 14.74 24.51 2.79
C HIS A 166 15.31 24.17 1.40
N ASP A 167 16.04 23.06 1.31
CA ASP A 167 16.53 22.53 0.04
C ASP A 167 15.37 21.91 -0.77
N ILE A 168 14.68 22.74 -1.56
CA ILE A 168 13.60 22.30 -2.47
C ILE A 168 14.13 21.24 -3.43
N GLY A 169 13.52 20.05 -3.42
CA GLY A 169 13.84 18.97 -4.32
C GLY A 169 13.34 19.21 -5.74
N ILE A 170 14.17 18.86 -6.73
CA ILE A 170 13.77 18.86 -8.14
C ILE A 170 13.47 17.42 -8.57
N TRP A 171 12.20 17.12 -8.85
CA TRP A 171 11.72 15.78 -9.18
C TRP A 171 11.32 15.68 -10.65
N LEU A 172 11.81 14.68 -11.38
CA LEU A 172 11.56 14.58 -12.82
C LEU A 172 10.58 13.46 -13.18
N GLY A 173 9.54 13.82 -13.94
CA GLY A 173 8.67 12.86 -14.64
C GLY A 173 9.38 12.32 -15.87
N ALA A 174 10.16 11.25 -15.71
CA ALA A 174 11.07 10.74 -16.72
C ALA A 174 10.74 9.29 -17.13
N TYR A 175 10.73 9.03 -18.45
CA TYR A 175 10.41 7.70 -18.99
C TYR A 175 11.46 7.14 -19.95
N LYS A 176 11.99 7.98 -20.84
CA LYS A 176 12.93 7.55 -21.88
C LYS A 176 14.38 7.67 -21.39
N LYS A 177 15.28 6.83 -21.94
CA LYS A 177 16.68 6.68 -21.50
C LYS A 177 17.40 8.03 -21.23
N ARG A 178 17.33 9.00 -22.13
CA ARG A 178 17.99 10.31 -21.95
C ARG A 178 17.45 11.11 -20.75
N MET A 179 16.13 11.07 -20.53
CA MET A 179 15.50 11.71 -19.37
C MET A 179 15.88 10.99 -18.08
N LEU A 180 15.88 9.65 -18.06
CA LEU A 180 16.30 8.86 -16.90
C LEU A 180 17.78 9.10 -16.54
N GLN A 181 18.64 9.22 -17.55
CA GLN A 181 20.04 9.61 -17.35
C GLN A 181 20.15 11.02 -16.76
N LEU A 182 19.36 11.99 -17.25
CA LEU A 182 19.32 13.33 -16.66
C LEU A 182 18.85 13.29 -15.19
N THR A 183 17.84 12.49 -14.88
CA THR A 183 17.39 12.26 -13.49
C THR A 183 18.53 11.79 -12.61
N GLY A 184 19.29 10.76 -13.04
CA GLY A 184 20.48 10.27 -12.32
C GLY A 184 21.52 11.35 -12.07
N ARG A 185 21.84 12.15 -13.11
CA ARG A 185 22.89 13.16 -13.03
C ARG A 185 22.52 14.38 -12.18
N LYS A 186 21.27 14.84 -12.20
CA LYS A 186 20.92 16.17 -11.67
C LYS A 186 19.68 16.26 -10.80
N ALA A 187 18.75 15.31 -10.85
CA ALA A 187 17.51 15.40 -10.07
C ALA A 187 17.68 14.90 -8.64
N ASP A 188 16.74 15.27 -7.78
CA ASP A 188 16.64 14.83 -6.38
C ASP A 188 15.50 13.81 -6.21
N GLY A 189 14.68 13.64 -7.26
CA GLY A 189 13.61 12.64 -7.29
C GLY A 189 13.25 12.18 -8.70
N TRP A 190 12.76 10.95 -8.80
CA TRP A 190 12.13 10.39 -10.00
C TRP A 190 10.65 10.17 -9.72
N LEU A 191 9.77 10.65 -10.60
CA LEU A 191 8.31 10.66 -10.39
C LEU A 191 7.56 10.16 -11.64
N PRO A 192 7.64 8.87 -12.00
CA PRO A 192 6.80 8.26 -13.02
C PRO A 192 5.36 8.05 -12.54
N SER A 193 4.45 7.81 -13.50
CA SER A 193 3.09 7.36 -13.22
C SER A 193 2.87 5.93 -13.70
N SER A 194 2.14 5.13 -12.91
CA SER A 194 1.89 3.72 -13.20
C SER A 194 1.31 3.42 -14.59
N PRO A 195 0.43 4.25 -15.19
CA PRO A 195 -0.08 3.96 -16.54
C PRO A 195 0.99 4.06 -17.65
N TYR A 196 2.10 4.73 -17.38
CA TYR A 196 3.18 4.96 -18.35
C TYR A 196 4.49 4.22 -18.02
N ALA A 197 4.62 3.72 -16.80
CA ALA A 197 5.76 2.97 -16.31
C ALA A 197 5.26 1.88 -15.35
N PRO A 198 4.70 0.77 -15.88
CA PRO A 198 4.14 -0.28 -15.06
C PRO A 198 5.23 -0.98 -14.21
N PRO A 199 4.87 -1.63 -13.09
CA PRO A 199 5.81 -2.19 -12.11
C PRO A 199 6.97 -2.98 -12.71
N GLU A 200 6.71 -3.84 -13.69
CA GLU A 200 7.70 -4.70 -14.33
C GLU A 200 8.81 -3.93 -15.07
N GLN A 201 8.57 -2.66 -15.43
CA GLN A 201 9.54 -1.81 -16.10
C GLN A 201 10.41 -1.02 -15.12
N LEU A 202 9.95 -0.82 -13.87
CA LEU A 202 10.61 0.05 -12.89
C LEU A 202 12.05 -0.39 -12.60
N GLY A 203 12.30 -1.70 -12.50
CA GLY A 203 13.64 -2.23 -12.27
C GLY A 203 14.65 -1.85 -13.37
N ALA A 204 14.23 -1.84 -14.64
CA ALA A 204 15.10 -1.44 -15.75
C ALA A 204 15.33 0.06 -15.80
N MET A 205 14.30 0.86 -15.49
CA MET A 205 14.39 2.31 -15.45
C MET A 205 15.27 2.79 -14.28
N ASN A 206 15.13 2.17 -13.11
CA ASN A 206 15.98 2.42 -11.94
C ASN A 206 17.46 2.24 -12.25
N ARG A 207 17.85 1.13 -12.90
CA ARG A 207 19.24 0.89 -13.28
C ARG A 207 19.82 2.03 -14.12
N ILE A 208 19.06 2.58 -15.07
CA ILE A 208 19.52 3.71 -15.90
C ILE A 208 19.77 4.96 -15.04
N ILE A 209 18.93 5.20 -14.05
CA ILE A 209 19.07 6.34 -13.12
C ILE A 209 20.31 6.12 -12.23
N ASP A 210 20.46 4.93 -11.66
CA ASP A 210 21.55 4.59 -10.75
C ASP A 210 22.91 4.65 -11.45
N ASP A 211 23.01 4.07 -12.66
CA ASP A 211 24.21 4.12 -13.49
C ASP A 211 24.59 5.57 -13.79
N ALA A 212 23.63 6.40 -14.19
CA ALA A 212 23.86 7.81 -14.47
C ALA A 212 24.21 8.64 -13.22
N ALA A 213 23.68 8.27 -12.04
CA ALA A 213 24.07 8.87 -10.77
C ALA A 213 25.53 8.55 -10.44
N HIS A 214 25.93 7.29 -10.54
CA HIS A 214 27.31 6.85 -10.33
C HIS A 214 28.29 7.51 -11.32
N GLU A 215 27.95 7.56 -12.62
CA GLU A 215 28.75 8.24 -13.64
C GLU A 215 28.96 9.74 -13.33
N ALA A 216 27.98 10.37 -12.67
CA ALA A 216 28.06 11.75 -12.21
C ALA A 216 28.72 11.90 -10.81
N GLY A 217 29.20 10.82 -10.20
CA GLY A 217 29.80 10.85 -8.86
C GLY A 217 28.79 11.07 -7.72
N ARG A 218 27.51 10.76 -7.93
CA ARG A 218 26.44 10.88 -6.95
C ARG A 218 26.04 9.50 -6.41
N SER A 219 25.55 9.47 -5.17
CA SER A 219 24.88 8.27 -4.64
C SER A 219 23.49 8.13 -5.27
N PRO A 220 23.07 6.93 -5.72
CA PRO A 220 21.68 6.67 -6.09
C PRO A 220 20.68 7.00 -4.98
N SER A 221 21.09 6.87 -3.71
CA SER A 221 20.29 7.26 -2.54
C SER A 221 20.13 8.76 -2.34
N ALA A 222 20.76 9.60 -3.17
CA ALA A 222 20.50 11.03 -3.20
C ALA A 222 19.29 11.38 -4.09
N ILE A 223 18.64 10.37 -4.68
CA ILE A 223 17.56 10.55 -5.62
C ILE A 223 16.38 9.73 -5.09
N ARG A 224 15.34 10.39 -4.61
CA ARG A 224 14.13 9.72 -4.13
C ARG A 224 13.38 9.05 -5.28
N ARG A 225 12.71 7.93 -5.01
CA ARG A 225 11.85 7.25 -5.99
C ARG A 225 10.40 7.44 -5.56
N LEU A 226 9.66 8.24 -6.31
CA LEU A 226 8.24 8.50 -6.12
C LEU A 226 7.44 7.84 -7.24
N TYR A 227 6.15 7.56 -7.01
CA TYR A 227 5.32 6.88 -8.01
C TYR A 227 3.87 7.33 -7.89
N ASN A 228 3.32 7.84 -9.00
CA ASN A 228 1.89 8.13 -9.07
C ASN A 228 1.14 6.81 -9.32
N ILE A 229 0.19 6.51 -8.44
CA ILE A 229 -0.55 5.24 -8.42
C ILE A 229 -2.04 5.46 -8.60
N THR A 230 -2.71 4.43 -9.08
CA THR A 230 -4.17 4.27 -9.12
C THR A 230 -4.64 3.48 -7.90
N ALA A 231 -5.93 3.55 -7.58
CA ALA A 231 -6.53 2.95 -6.38
C ALA A 231 -6.62 1.41 -6.40
N ASP A 232 -6.26 0.78 -7.52
CA ASP A 232 -6.27 -0.67 -7.75
C ASP A 232 -5.06 -1.38 -7.13
N LEU A 233 -3.97 -0.67 -6.84
CA LEU A 233 -2.79 -1.24 -6.19
C LEU A 233 -3.05 -1.48 -4.69
N THR A 234 -2.81 -2.70 -4.23
CA THR A 234 -2.98 -3.10 -2.83
C THR A 234 -1.80 -2.69 -1.95
N ALA A 235 -1.97 -2.70 -0.63
CA ALA A 235 -0.89 -2.39 0.30
C ALA A 235 0.32 -3.33 0.13
N GLU A 236 0.08 -4.62 -0.14
CA GLU A 236 1.12 -5.62 -0.38
C GLU A 236 1.91 -5.30 -1.65
N GLN A 237 1.24 -4.89 -2.72
CA GLN A 237 1.91 -4.49 -3.96
C GLN A 237 2.74 -3.23 -3.75
N LEU A 238 2.23 -2.23 -3.01
CA LEU A 238 3.00 -1.03 -2.70
C LEU A 238 4.20 -1.32 -1.79
N ALA A 239 4.03 -2.21 -0.80
CA ALA A 239 5.12 -2.66 0.05
C ALA A 239 6.20 -3.42 -0.76
N ASP A 240 5.79 -4.29 -1.69
CA ASP A 240 6.73 -4.96 -2.61
C ASP A 240 7.50 -3.92 -3.44
N LEU A 241 6.81 -2.95 -4.06
CA LEU A 241 7.46 -1.87 -4.81
C LEU A 241 8.48 -1.09 -3.97
N ALA A 242 8.18 -0.86 -2.69
CA ALA A 242 9.11 -0.21 -1.78
C ALA A 242 10.36 -1.06 -1.52
N LEU A 243 10.18 -2.35 -1.22
CA LEU A 243 11.26 -3.26 -0.86
C LEU A 243 12.11 -3.70 -2.07
N THR A 244 11.48 -3.91 -3.23
CA THR A 244 12.12 -4.46 -4.43
C THR A 244 12.64 -3.38 -5.37
N HIS A 245 11.96 -2.24 -5.47
CA HIS A 245 12.32 -1.16 -6.38
C HIS A 245 12.77 0.12 -5.67
N GLY A 246 12.76 0.15 -4.34
CA GLY A 246 13.16 1.30 -3.55
C GLY A 246 12.21 2.48 -3.68
N ILE A 247 10.96 2.25 -4.12
CA ILE A 247 9.94 3.31 -4.17
C ILE A 247 9.62 3.74 -2.75
N SER A 248 9.86 5.01 -2.44
CA SER A 248 9.63 5.55 -1.09
C SER A 248 8.57 6.65 -1.08
N GLY A 249 7.95 6.97 -2.21
CA GLY A 249 6.87 7.94 -2.32
C GLY A 249 5.71 7.38 -3.13
N PHE A 250 4.51 7.28 -2.55
CA PHE A 250 3.31 6.80 -3.25
C PHE A 250 2.25 7.89 -3.30
N ILE A 251 1.87 8.31 -4.51
CA ILE A 251 0.95 9.44 -4.71
C ILE A 251 -0.30 8.93 -5.42
N LEU A 252 -1.42 8.84 -4.70
CA LEU A 252 -2.67 8.35 -5.23
C LEU A 252 -3.35 9.41 -6.11
N MET A 253 -3.67 9.04 -7.35
CA MET A 253 -4.60 9.81 -8.19
C MET A 253 -6.02 9.60 -7.67
N VAL A 254 -6.61 10.66 -7.11
CA VAL A 254 -7.90 10.59 -6.41
C VAL A 254 -8.85 11.70 -6.86
N ASP A 255 -10.14 11.37 -6.93
CA ASP A 255 -11.20 12.32 -7.30
C ASP A 255 -12.37 12.39 -6.30
N ASN A 256 -12.36 11.55 -5.26
CA ASN A 256 -13.41 11.46 -4.26
C ASN A 256 -12.90 11.16 -2.83
N ASP A 257 -13.76 11.36 -1.83
CA ASP A 257 -13.39 11.23 -0.42
C ASP A 257 -13.19 9.80 0.05
N ASP A 258 -13.96 8.87 -0.50
CA ASP A 258 -13.96 7.49 -0.04
C ASP A 258 -12.64 6.81 -0.43
N GLU A 259 -12.14 7.08 -1.64
CA GLU A 259 -10.81 6.68 -2.07
C GLU A 259 -9.70 7.30 -1.22
N LEU A 260 -9.78 8.61 -0.96
CA LEU A 260 -8.80 9.32 -0.12
C LEU A 260 -8.74 8.72 1.29
N LYS A 261 -9.89 8.52 1.93
CA LYS A 261 -9.98 7.96 3.28
C LYS A 261 -9.47 6.53 3.31
N ARG A 262 -9.91 5.69 2.37
CA ARG A 262 -9.44 4.30 2.26
C ARG A 262 -7.92 4.23 2.11
N PHE A 263 -7.37 5.10 1.27
CA PHE A 263 -5.92 5.17 1.09
C PHE A 263 -5.21 5.57 2.37
N ALA A 264 -5.61 6.68 3.00
CA ALA A 264 -4.92 7.21 4.17
C ALA A 264 -5.11 6.37 5.44
N GLU A 265 -6.30 5.82 5.67
CA GLU A 265 -6.66 5.11 6.91
C GLU A 265 -6.48 3.59 6.83
N GLU A 266 -6.34 3.01 5.64
CA GLU A 266 -6.19 1.56 5.46
C GLU A 266 -4.88 1.22 4.76
N VAL A 267 -4.66 1.78 3.57
CA VAL A 267 -3.51 1.40 2.74
C VAL A 267 -2.20 1.93 3.32
N VAL A 268 -2.13 3.21 3.69
CA VAL A 268 -0.90 3.83 4.20
C VAL A 268 -0.37 3.12 5.46
N PRO A 269 -1.18 2.87 6.52
CA PRO A 269 -0.70 2.15 7.70
C PRO A 269 -0.23 0.73 7.36
N ALA A 270 -0.98 0.01 6.53
CA ALA A 270 -0.64 -1.35 6.12
C ALA A 270 0.71 -1.41 5.37
N VAL A 271 0.95 -0.49 4.43
CA VAL A 271 2.26 -0.40 3.73
C VAL A 271 3.39 -0.13 4.72
N ARG A 272 3.19 0.81 5.65
CA ARG A 272 4.21 1.14 6.66
C ARG A 272 4.52 -0.06 7.55
N GLU A 273 3.50 -0.80 7.97
CA GLU A 273 3.64 -2.01 8.78
C GLU A 273 4.42 -3.09 8.03
N LEU A 274 4.02 -3.40 6.79
CA LEU A 274 4.67 -4.39 5.93
C LEU A 274 6.16 -4.07 5.69
N VAL A 275 6.48 -2.81 5.35
CA VAL A 275 7.88 -2.39 5.11
C VAL A 275 8.69 -2.36 6.41
N THR A 276 8.10 -1.92 7.52
CA THR A 276 8.78 -1.90 8.82
C THR A 276 9.10 -3.31 9.31
N ALA A 277 8.18 -4.26 9.11
CA ALA A 277 8.39 -5.66 9.45
C ALA A 277 9.63 -6.24 8.73
N GLU A 278 9.88 -5.82 7.48
CA GLU A 278 11.06 -6.28 6.72
C GLU A 278 12.36 -5.54 7.08
N HIS A 279 12.29 -4.27 7.49
CA HIS A 279 13.47 -3.45 7.85
C HIS A 279 14.01 -3.66 9.28
N GLN A 280 13.31 -4.37 10.17
CA GLN A 280 13.84 -4.67 11.51
C GLN A 280 15.15 -5.49 11.41
N PRO A 281 16.22 -5.09 12.14
CA PRO A 281 17.54 -5.69 11.99
C PRO A 281 17.52 -7.19 12.19
N ARG A 282 18.27 -7.88 11.32
CA ARG A 282 18.40 -9.32 11.31
C ARG A 282 19.07 -9.85 12.58
N HIS A 283 18.33 -10.03 13.68
CA HIS A 283 18.76 -10.95 14.74
C HIS A 283 18.77 -12.37 14.18
N GLN A 284 19.88 -13.07 14.45
CA GLN A 284 20.24 -14.42 14.02
C GLN A 284 19.06 -15.25 13.48
N VAL A 285 19.18 -15.73 12.24
CA VAL A 285 18.30 -16.78 11.72
C VAL A 285 18.40 -17.95 12.70
N PRO A 286 17.34 -18.28 13.44
CA PRO A 286 17.42 -19.40 14.35
C PRO A 286 17.56 -20.67 13.49
N SER A 287 18.45 -21.57 13.88
CA SER A 287 18.53 -22.94 13.34
C SER A 287 17.31 -23.80 13.72
N SER A 288 16.22 -23.17 14.14
CA SER A 288 14.97 -23.75 14.60
C SER A 288 13.83 -22.94 14.02
N LEU A 289 12.74 -23.58 13.62
CA LEU A 289 11.56 -22.97 12.99
C LEU A 289 11.03 -21.70 13.71
N GLY A 290 11.22 -21.60 15.04
CA GLY A 290 10.95 -20.37 15.80
C GLY A 290 9.46 -19.97 15.86
N VAL A 291 8.59 -20.85 15.38
CA VAL A 291 7.14 -20.75 15.32
C VAL A 291 6.60 -22.11 15.77
N THR A 292 5.66 -22.09 16.72
CA THR A 292 5.07 -23.31 17.29
C THR A 292 3.57 -23.28 17.00
N PRO A 293 3.01 -24.29 16.33
CA PRO A 293 1.56 -24.45 16.17
C PRO A 293 0.82 -24.31 17.50
N THR A 294 -0.33 -23.64 17.49
CA THR A 294 -1.25 -23.59 18.63
C THR A 294 -1.82 -24.98 18.84
N PRO A 295 -1.60 -25.61 20.02
CA PRO A 295 -2.10 -26.95 20.27
C PRO A 295 -3.62 -26.95 20.42
N ASP A 296 -4.24 -28.04 19.99
CA ASP A 296 -5.63 -28.33 20.35
C ASP A 296 -5.72 -28.56 21.87
N ASP A 297 -6.69 -27.91 22.52
CA ASP A 297 -6.94 -28.06 23.95
C ASP A 297 -7.69 -29.37 24.28
N GLY A 298 -8.15 -30.09 23.25
CA GLY A 298 -8.80 -31.39 23.35
C GLY A 298 -10.19 -31.34 23.96
N THR A 299 -10.77 -30.14 24.09
CA THR A 299 -12.10 -29.96 24.66
C THR A 299 -13.15 -30.34 23.62
N GLN A 300 -14.00 -31.31 23.96
CA GLN A 300 -15.08 -31.76 23.07
C GLN A 300 -16.44 -31.31 23.63
N LEU A 301 -17.19 -30.57 22.83
CA LEU A 301 -18.48 -29.98 23.22
C LEU A 301 -19.67 -30.75 22.62
N SER A 302 -19.47 -31.39 21.47
CA SER A 302 -20.48 -32.15 20.74
C SER A 302 -20.21 -33.65 20.76
N ALA A 303 -21.28 -34.45 20.77
CA ALA A 303 -21.20 -35.89 20.57
C ALA A 303 -21.01 -36.28 19.09
N GLU A 304 -21.24 -35.35 18.17
CA GLU A 304 -21.09 -35.55 16.72
C GLU A 304 -19.63 -35.39 16.31
N ARG A 305 -19.08 -36.38 15.59
CA ARG A 305 -17.74 -36.33 14.99
C ARG A 305 -17.84 -36.43 13.48
N LEU A 306 -17.43 -35.37 12.80
CA LEU A 306 -17.54 -35.28 11.34
C LEU A 306 -16.39 -36.00 10.61
N TRP A 307 -15.32 -36.33 11.34
CA TRP A 307 -14.23 -37.15 10.83
C TRP A 307 -13.48 -37.90 11.93
N ASP A 308 -12.73 -38.92 11.51
CA ASP A 308 -11.77 -39.63 12.35
C ASP A 308 -10.40 -38.96 12.25
N GLU A 309 -9.97 -38.30 13.32
CA GLU A 309 -8.68 -37.62 13.38
C GLU A 309 -7.49 -38.59 13.30
N SER A 310 -7.67 -39.85 13.73
CA SER A 310 -6.60 -40.86 13.67
C SER A 310 -6.27 -41.30 12.24
N ALA A 311 -7.19 -41.02 11.30
CA ALA A 311 -7.01 -41.28 9.88
C ALA A 311 -6.31 -40.14 9.12
N ARG A 312 -5.99 -39.01 9.79
CA ARG A 312 -5.31 -37.88 9.16
C ARG A 312 -3.89 -38.27 8.72
N PRO A 313 -3.51 -38.01 7.45
CA PRO A 313 -2.14 -38.21 7.01
C PRO A 313 -1.20 -37.23 7.74
N THR A 314 0.09 -37.56 7.76
CA THR A 314 1.13 -36.68 8.28
C THR A 314 2.13 -36.35 7.17
N GLY A 315 2.55 -35.09 7.13
CA GLY A 315 3.53 -34.59 6.17
C GLY A 315 4.91 -35.21 6.39
N PRO A 316 5.82 -35.07 5.41
CA PRO A 316 7.19 -35.54 5.58
C PRO A 316 7.88 -34.80 6.72
N ALA A 317 8.63 -35.52 7.55
CA ALA A 317 9.46 -34.91 8.58
C ALA A 317 10.50 -33.95 7.95
N PRO A 318 10.82 -32.83 8.63
CA PRO A 318 11.86 -31.90 8.17
C PRO A 318 13.21 -32.60 8.01
N ALA A 319 13.97 -32.23 6.98
CA ALA A 319 15.35 -32.69 6.85
C ALA A 319 16.22 -32.11 7.99
N ALA A 320 17.24 -32.85 8.43
CA ALA A 320 18.10 -32.42 9.54
C ALA A 320 18.88 -31.12 9.25
N ASP A 321 19.02 -30.76 7.97
CA ASP A 321 19.66 -29.54 7.46
C ASP A 321 18.65 -28.57 6.81
N ALA A 322 17.36 -28.69 7.13
CA ALA A 322 16.32 -27.80 6.60
C ALA A 322 16.65 -26.33 6.94
N VAL A 323 16.64 -25.49 5.90
CA VAL A 323 16.85 -24.04 6.03
C VAL A 323 15.50 -23.35 5.89
N TYR A 324 15.14 -22.59 6.92
CA TYR A 324 13.91 -21.81 6.94
C TYR A 324 14.17 -20.37 6.49
N SER A 325 13.34 -19.90 5.56
CA SER A 325 13.38 -18.52 5.12
C SER A 325 12.63 -17.62 6.12
N ARG A 326 13.05 -16.36 6.25
CA ARG A 326 12.33 -15.39 7.10
C ARG A 326 10.93 -15.13 6.59
N SER A 327 10.77 -14.96 5.28
CA SER A 327 9.48 -14.77 4.63
C SER A 327 8.56 -15.97 4.85
N GLY A 328 9.08 -17.18 4.70
CA GLY A 328 8.32 -18.39 5.02
C GLY A 328 7.93 -18.47 6.50
N THR A 329 8.86 -18.16 7.41
CA THR A 329 8.59 -18.18 8.86
C THR A 329 7.55 -17.12 9.25
N ALA A 330 7.56 -15.97 8.58
CA ALA A 330 6.54 -14.93 8.74
C ALA A 330 5.18 -15.39 8.22
N LEU A 331 5.12 -16.06 7.07
CA LEU A 331 3.90 -16.67 6.54
C LEU A 331 3.35 -17.74 7.49
N SER A 332 4.21 -18.58 8.08
CA SER A 332 3.82 -19.54 9.11
C SER A 332 3.25 -18.86 10.37
N ARG A 333 3.82 -17.72 10.79
CA ARG A 333 3.29 -16.95 11.92
C ARG A 333 1.96 -16.29 11.57
N GLN A 334 1.81 -15.75 10.37
CA GLN A 334 0.58 -15.14 9.90
C GLN A 334 -0.57 -16.16 9.88
N LEU A 335 -0.32 -17.41 9.47
CA LEU A 335 -1.30 -18.48 9.55
C LEU A 335 -1.81 -18.66 10.99
N ILE A 336 -0.88 -18.78 11.95
CA ILE A 336 -1.22 -18.92 13.37
C ILE A 336 -1.97 -17.69 13.89
N ASP A 337 -1.55 -16.47 13.55
CA ASP A 337 -2.21 -15.24 14.00
C ASP A 337 -3.66 -15.15 13.49
N VAL A 338 -3.90 -15.52 12.22
CA VAL A 338 -5.26 -15.61 11.66
C VAL A 338 -6.07 -16.67 12.39
N HIS A 339 -5.51 -17.86 12.62
CA HIS A 339 -6.20 -18.93 13.31
C HIS A 339 -6.53 -18.59 14.76
N ASP A 340 -5.59 -18.02 15.51
CA ASP A 340 -5.80 -17.59 16.89
C ASP A 340 -6.88 -16.50 16.98
N HIS A 341 -6.95 -15.61 15.99
CA HIS A 341 -8.07 -14.67 15.88
C HIS A 341 -9.40 -15.40 15.68
N LEU A 342 -9.47 -16.38 14.77
CA LEU A 342 -10.67 -17.20 14.57
C LEU A 342 -11.06 -17.95 15.85
N ARG A 343 -10.11 -18.54 16.58
CA ARG A 343 -10.35 -19.21 17.88
C ARG A 343 -10.97 -18.25 18.90
N GLN A 344 -10.44 -17.02 19.00
CA GLN A 344 -10.94 -16.01 19.93
C GLN A 344 -12.37 -15.58 19.58
N GLU A 345 -12.64 -15.34 18.30
CA GLU A 345 -13.98 -14.95 17.84
C GLU A 345 -15.00 -16.08 18.06
N LEU A 346 -14.64 -17.32 17.74
CA LEU A 346 -15.47 -18.50 18.01
C LEU A 346 -15.78 -18.64 19.50
N THR A 347 -14.79 -18.41 20.37
CA THR A 347 -14.97 -18.44 21.83
C THR A 347 -15.99 -17.40 22.29
N LYS A 348 -15.93 -16.19 21.74
CA LYS A 348 -16.89 -15.12 22.08
C LYS A 348 -18.29 -15.43 21.55
N ILE A 349 -18.41 -15.89 20.29
CA ILE A 349 -19.69 -16.31 19.69
C ILE A 349 -20.35 -17.39 20.57
N ARG A 350 -19.60 -18.44 20.92
CA ARG A 350 -20.09 -19.52 21.79
C ARG A 350 -20.56 -18.98 23.14
N SER A 351 -19.78 -18.11 23.78
CA SER A 351 -20.13 -17.51 25.07
C SER A 351 -21.44 -16.74 25.00
N LEU A 352 -21.66 -15.97 23.93
CA LEU A 352 -22.88 -15.20 23.73
C LEU A 352 -24.09 -16.10 23.49
N VAL A 353 -23.95 -17.12 22.63
CA VAL A 353 -25.02 -18.10 22.38
C VAL A 353 -25.39 -18.83 23.68
N GLN A 354 -24.41 -19.24 24.47
CA GLN A 354 -24.64 -19.90 25.76
C GLN A 354 -25.35 -18.97 26.77
N GLN A 355 -24.97 -17.70 26.84
CA GLN A 355 -25.60 -16.73 27.74
C GLN A 355 -27.06 -16.44 27.36
N VAL A 356 -27.36 -16.44 26.05
CA VAL A 356 -28.74 -16.33 25.54
C VAL A 356 -29.53 -17.59 25.86
N ALA A 357 -28.96 -18.78 25.61
CA ALA A 357 -29.60 -20.07 25.91
C ALA A 357 -29.93 -20.22 27.41
N ASN A 358 -29.05 -19.73 28.29
CA ASN A 358 -29.24 -19.78 29.75
C ASN A 358 -30.21 -18.69 30.27
N GLY A 359 -30.73 -17.82 29.40
CA GLY A 359 -31.59 -16.70 29.78
C GLY A 359 -30.88 -15.58 30.56
N THR A 360 -29.55 -15.63 30.67
CA THR A 360 -28.73 -14.63 31.38
C THR A 360 -28.48 -13.37 30.56
N LEU A 361 -28.66 -13.44 29.24
CA LEU A 361 -28.52 -12.33 28.31
C LEU A 361 -29.71 -12.33 27.33
N GLY A 362 -30.38 -11.19 27.17
CA GLY A 362 -31.44 -11.07 26.16
C GLY A 362 -30.85 -11.02 24.75
N VAL A 363 -31.57 -11.56 23.75
CA VAL A 363 -31.15 -11.56 22.33
C VAL A 363 -30.74 -10.17 21.83
N GLY A 364 -31.45 -9.11 22.24
CA GLY A 364 -31.11 -7.72 21.89
C GLY A 364 -29.80 -7.21 22.49
N ALA A 365 -29.45 -7.66 23.70
CA ALA A 365 -28.19 -7.31 24.36
C ALA A 365 -27.02 -8.12 23.78
N ALA A 366 -27.22 -9.41 23.50
CA ALA A 366 -26.25 -10.23 22.75
C ALA A 366 -25.94 -9.61 21.38
N ARG A 367 -26.96 -9.14 20.66
CA ARG A 367 -26.80 -8.39 19.42
C ARG A 367 -25.98 -7.11 19.58
N SER A 368 -26.14 -6.39 20.69
CA SER A 368 -25.36 -5.18 20.97
C SER A 368 -23.90 -5.51 21.22
N GLU A 369 -23.61 -6.55 22.01
CA GLU A 369 -22.24 -7.01 22.29
C GLU A 369 -21.54 -7.41 20.99
N ILE A 370 -22.21 -8.20 20.14
CA ILE A 370 -21.74 -8.58 18.80
C ILE A 370 -21.44 -7.35 17.93
N ASN A 371 -22.31 -6.32 17.97
CA ASN A 371 -22.09 -5.09 17.23
C ASN A 371 -20.93 -4.23 17.79
N THR A 372 -20.62 -4.34 19.07
CA THR A 372 -19.50 -3.61 19.71
C THR A 372 -18.18 -4.35 19.62
N MET A 373 -18.21 -5.62 19.23
CA MET A 373 -17.02 -6.46 19.09
C MET A 373 -16.21 -6.17 17.81
N THR A 374 -16.66 -5.30 16.89
CA THR A 374 -15.95 -5.04 15.62
C THR A 374 -15.12 -3.77 15.60
N MET A 375 -13.89 -3.90 15.11
CA MET A 375 -13.29 -2.86 14.27
C MET A 375 -13.59 -3.20 12.80
N ARG A 376 -14.27 -2.25 12.14
CA ARG A 376 -14.69 -2.17 10.73
C ARG A 376 -15.73 -3.20 10.24
N GLN A 377 -17.01 -2.85 10.39
CA GLN A 377 -17.90 -2.58 9.24
C GLN A 377 -19.25 -1.95 9.67
N ASN A 378 -19.77 -1.09 8.81
CA ASN A 378 -21.03 -0.35 8.96
C ASN A 378 -22.26 -1.24 8.69
N ASN A 379 -23.18 -1.28 9.67
CA ASN A 379 -24.63 -1.54 9.64
C ASN A 379 -25.22 -2.92 9.22
N TRP A 380 -25.79 -3.59 10.25
CA TRP A 380 -27.15 -4.17 10.39
C TRP A 380 -27.30 -5.69 10.64
N ALA A 381 -27.95 -5.97 11.79
CA ALA A 381 -28.59 -7.21 12.27
C ALA A 381 -27.69 -8.41 12.66
N MET A 382 -28.08 -9.09 13.75
CA MET A 382 -27.41 -10.24 14.37
C MET A 382 -27.16 -11.42 13.41
N GLY A 383 -27.85 -11.47 12.26
CA GLY A 383 -27.60 -12.41 11.17
C GLY A 383 -26.27 -12.15 10.44
N ALA A 384 -25.90 -10.88 10.25
CA ALA A 384 -24.74 -10.50 9.44
C ALA A 384 -23.39 -10.77 10.11
N TYR A 385 -23.33 -10.96 11.43
CA TYR A 385 -22.06 -11.22 12.12
C TYR A 385 -21.65 -12.68 12.09
N CYS A 386 -22.58 -13.61 12.37
CA CYS A 386 -22.33 -15.03 12.10
C CYS A 386 -22.01 -15.20 10.61
N GLU A 387 -22.75 -14.52 9.72
CA GLU A 387 -22.43 -14.48 8.29
C GLU A 387 -21.03 -13.90 8.01
N SER A 388 -20.60 -12.83 8.71
CA SER A 388 -19.27 -12.21 8.55
C SER A 388 -18.13 -13.12 9.03
N TYR A 389 -18.29 -13.77 10.18
CA TYR A 389 -17.35 -14.78 10.68
C TYR A 389 -17.29 -16.00 9.76
N CYS A 390 -18.45 -16.56 9.37
CA CYS A 390 -18.53 -17.64 8.40
C CYS A 390 -17.91 -17.26 7.05
N ARG A 391 -18.08 -16.01 6.61
CA ARG A 391 -17.49 -15.45 5.39
C ARG A 391 -15.98 -15.29 5.52
N LEU A 392 -15.45 -14.86 6.67
CA LEU A 392 -14.02 -14.77 6.92
C LEU A 392 -13.35 -16.14 6.84
N VAL A 393 -13.93 -17.15 7.50
CA VAL A 393 -13.49 -18.55 7.42
C VAL A 393 -13.55 -19.04 5.97
N THR A 394 -14.66 -18.76 5.26
CA THR A 394 -14.81 -19.15 3.85
C THR A 394 -13.75 -18.50 2.95
N ILE A 395 -13.46 -17.20 3.12
CA ILE A 395 -12.45 -16.48 2.34
C ILE A 395 -11.05 -17.03 2.61
N HIS A 396 -10.73 -17.27 3.88
CA HIS A 396 -9.46 -17.84 4.31
C HIS A 396 -9.22 -19.23 3.71
N HIS A 397 -10.14 -20.17 3.92
CA HIS A 397 -10.03 -21.52 3.34
C HIS A 397 -10.05 -21.50 1.79
N THR A 398 -10.85 -20.60 1.18
CA THR A 398 -10.85 -20.43 -0.29
C THR A 398 -9.50 -19.94 -0.80
N HIS A 399 -8.84 -19.04 -0.07
CA HIS A 399 -7.51 -18.56 -0.42
C HIS A 399 -6.48 -19.68 -0.33
N GLU A 400 -6.57 -20.54 0.69
CA GLU A 400 -5.67 -21.67 0.87
C GLU A 400 -5.82 -22.70 -0.25
N ASP A 401 -7.05 -23.10 -0.55
CA ASP A 401 -7.35 -24.04 -1.63
C ASP A 401 -6.86 -23.56 -3.00
N ARG A 402 -7.04 -22.26 -3.29
CA ARG A 402 -6.82 -21.71 -4.63
C ARG A 402 -5.42 -21.14 -4.85
N SER A 403 -4.73 -20.77 -3.77
CA SER A 403 -3.45 -20.05 -3.82
C SER A 403 -2.35 -20.81 -3.08
N LEU A 404 -2.56 -21.09 -1.78
CA LEU A 404 -1.52 -21.65 -0.91
C LEU A 404 -1.18 -23.10 -1.26
N TYR A 405 -2.18 -23.98 -1.30
CA TYR A 405 -1.99 -25.41 -1.48
C TYR A 405 -1.36 -25.79 -2.82
N PRO A 406 -1.73 -25.18 -3.97
CA PRO A 406 -1.05 -25.43 -5.24
C PRO A 406 0.45 -25.11 -5.20
N GLN A 407 0.86 -24.06 -4.48
CA GLN A 407 2.27 -23.68 -4.35
C GLN A 407 3.03 -24.66 -3.44
N LEU A 408 2.46 -25.01 -2.29
CA LEU A 408 3.04 -26.00 -1.38
C LEU A 408 3.22 -27.35 -2.07
N ARG A 409 2.21 -27.81 -2.82
CA ARG A 409 2.25 -29.04 -3.60
C ARG A 409 3.35 -29.01 -4.66
N LYS A 410 3.56 -27.87 -5.32
CA LYS A 410 4.65 -27.69 -6.29
C LYS A 410 6.03 -27.66 -5.62
N GLY A 411 6.10 -27.17 -4.38
CA GLY A 411 7.34 -27.10 -3.60
C GLY A 411 7.75 -28.43 -2.98
N ASP A 412 6.80 -29.28 -2.61
CA ASP A 412 7.04 -30.63 -2.08
C ASP A 412 5.82 -31.54 -2.35
N GLU A 413 5.88 -32.37 -3.39
CA GLU A 413 4.76 -33.23 -3.83
C GLU A 413 4.30 -34.21 -2.73
N ARG A 414 5.17 -34.53 -1.77
CA ARG A 414 4.87 -35.44 -0.64
C ARG A 414 3.82 -34.86 0.31
N LEU A 415 3.56 -33.55 0.25
CA LEU A 415 2.47 -32.90 1.01
C LEU A 415 1.09 -33.20 0.43
N GLY A 416 1.00 -33.80 -0.76
CA GLY A 416 -0.26 -34.09 -1.46
C GLY A 416 -1.38 -34.63 -0.56
N PRO A 417 -1.16 -35.75 0.17
CA PRO A 417 -2.18 -36.34 1.03
C PRO A 417 -2.69 -35.41 2.14
N VAL A 418 -1.81 -34.61 2.75
CA VAL A 418 -2.19 -33.63 3.78
C VAL A 418 -3.05 -32.52 3.18
N LEU A 419 -2.62 -31.95 2.04
CA LEU A 419 -3.33 -30.86 1.38
C LEU A 419 -4.70 -31.31 0.85
N ASP A 420 -4.79 -32.53 0.32
CA ASP A 420 -6.06 -33.12 -0.12
C ASP A 420 -7.00 -33.31 1.07
N ARG A 421 -6.47 -33.78 2.21
CA ARG A 421 -7.23 -33.94 3.45
C ARG A 421 -7.76 -32.60 3.98
N LEU A 422 -6.92 -31.56 4.04
CA LEU A 422 -7.35 -30.23 4.48
C LEU A 422 -8.45 -29.66 3.57
N SER A 423 -8.30 -29.81 2.25
CA SER A 423 -9.32 -29.41 1.27
C SER A 423 -10.64 -30.18 1.44
N GLU A 424 -10.60 -31.45 1.87
CA GLU A 424 -11.81 -32.21 2.23
C GLU A 424 -12.46 -31.66 3.50
N GLU A 425 -11.67 -31.35 4.52
CA GLU A 425 -12.15 -30.76 5.78
C GLU A 425 -12.76 -29.37 5.56
N HIS A 426 -12.22 -28.55 4.65
CA HIS A 426 -12.83 -27.27 4.24
C HIS A 426 -14.27 -27.43 3.74
N ARG A 427 -14.57 -28.47 2.94
CA ARG A 427 -15.93 -28.73 2.44
C ARG A 427 -16.88 -29.09 3.57
N VAL A 428 -16.42 -29.92 4.50
CA VAL A 428 -17.20 -30.31 5.68
C VAL A 428 -17.45 -29.11 6.60
N ILE A 429 -16.45 -28.25 6.81
CA ILE A 429 -16.61 -27.02 7.59
C ILE A 429 -17.63 -26.10 6.92
N HIS A 430 -17.60 -25.98 5.60
CA HIS A 430 -18.60 -25.21 4.85
C HIS A 430 -20.03 -25.72 5.12
N ASP A 431 -20.26 -27.04 5.06
CA ASP A 431 -21.56 -27.64 5.38
C ASP A 431 -21.99 -27.35 6.84
N VAL A 432 -21.04 -27.30 7.79
CA VAL A 432 -21.31 -26.93 9.18
C VAL A 432 -21.66 -25.46 9.33
N LEU A 433 -20.99 -24.57 8.59
CA LEU A 433 -21.31 -23.14 8.58
C LEU A 433 -22.73 -22.90 8.03
N GLU A 434 -23.14 -23.64 6.98
CA GLU A 434 -24.52 -23.61 6.47
C GLU A 434 -25.54 -24.09 7.53
N ARG A 435 -25.20 -25.12 8.31
CA ARG A 435 -26.04 -25.59 9.43
C ARG A 435 -26.20 -24.51 10.51
N VAL A 436 -25.14 -23.78 10.84
CA VAL A 436 -25.18 -22.67 11.81
C VAL A 436 -26.05 -21.54 11.31
N ASP A 437 -25.94 -21.17 10.03
CA ASP A 437 -26.78 -20.13 9.42
C ASP A 437 -28.28 -20.52 9.45
N ALA A 438 -28.60 -21.75 9.05
CA ALA A 438 -29.96 -22.26 9.09
C ALA A 438 -30.55 -22.25 10.52
N ALA A 439 -29.75 -22.64 11.53
CA ALA A 439 -30.16 -22.63 12.93
C ALA A 439 -30.34 -21.20 13.48
N LEU A 440 -29.51 -20.26 13.04
CA LEU A 440 -29.62 -18.85 13.39
C LEU A 440 -30.92 -18.24 12.84
N VAL A 441 -31.22 -18.47 11.55
CA VAL A 441 -32.47 -18.03 10.92
C VAL A 441 -33.69 -18.61 11.65
N ALA A 442 -33.63 -19.90 12.02
CA ALA A 442 -34.69 -20.55 12.77
C ALA A 442 -34.92 -19.94 14.16
N THR A 443 -33.85 -19.52 14.85
CA THR A 443 -33.91 -18.89 16.18
C THR A 443 -34.54 -17.50 16.14
N VAL A 444 -34.38 -16.76 15.04
CA VAL A 444 -35.05 -15.46 14.85
C VAL A 444 -36.57 -15.62 14.75
N ALA A 445 -37.03 -16.69 14.11
CA ALA A 445 -38.46 -16.98 13.96
C ALA A 445 -39.09 -17.61 15.22
N ASP A 446 -38.31 -18.40 15.96
CA ASP A 446 -38.74 -19.07 17.19
C ASP A 446 -37.60 -19.09 18.23
N PRO A 447 -37.65 -18.24 19.28
CA PRO A 447 -36.61 -18.17 20.30
C PRO A 447 -36.34 -19.48 21.04
N LEU A 448 -37.27 -20.44 21.04
CA LEU A 448 -37.06 -21.76 21.66
C LEU A 448 -36.03 -22.62 20.90
N LYS A 449 -35.71 -22.27 19.66
CA LYS A 449 -34.71 -22.96 18.83
C LYS A 449 -33.26 -22.54 19.09
N ILE A 450 -33.01 -21.70 20.11
CA ILE A 450 -31.66 -21.34 20.53
C ILE A 450 -30.81 -22.57 20.90
N VAL A 451 -31.44 -23.67 21.34
CA VAL A 451 -30.77 -24.94 21.65
C VAL A 451 -30.20 -25.59 20.37
N ASP A 452 -30.90 -25.48 19.25
CA ASP A 452 -30.43 -26.00 17.96
C ASP A 452 -29.24 -25.17 17.44
N LEU A 453 -29.29 -23.84 17.62
CA LEU A 453 -28.17 -22.95 17.32
C LEU A 453 -26.96 -23.25 18.21
N GLN A 454 -27.17 -23.48 19.51
CA GLN A 454 -26.10 -23.87 20.41
C GLN A 454 -25.43 -25.19 19.96
N ALA A 455 -26.22 -26.22 19.66
CA ALA A 455 -25.69 -27.50 19.18
C ALA A 455 -24.91 -27.35 17.85
N ALA A 456 -25.39 -26.51 16.93
CA ALA A 456 -24.68 -26.23 15.68
C ALA A 456 -23.34 -25.49 15.90
N VAL A 457 -23.31 -24.53 16.83
CA VAL A 457 -22.07 -23.80 17.21
C VAL A 457 -21.09 -24.70 17.95
N ASP A 458 -21.56 -25.64 18.77
CA ASP A 458 -20.69 -26.61 19.45
C ASP A 458 -20.03 -27.55 18.43
N VAL A 459 -20.79 -28.04 17.43
CA VAL A 459 -20.24 -28.82 16.30
C VAL A 459 -19.22 -28.00 15.50
N LEU A 460 -19.53 -26.74 15.19
CA LEU A 460 -18.59 -25.84 14.51
C LEU A 460 -17.31 -25.64 15.33
N THR A 461 -17.44 -25.50 16.64
CA THR A 461 -16.30 -25.30 17.54
C THR A 461 -15.36 -26.50 17.51
N ASP A 462 -15.88 -27.70 17.77
CA ASP A 462 -15.07 -28.93 17.76
C ASP A 462 -14.42 -29.15 16.39
N THR A 463 -15.17 -28.93 15.31
CA THR A 463 -14.72 -29.16 13.93
C THR A 463 -13.63 -28.16 13.52
N LEU A 464 -13.85 -26.86 13.77
CA LEU A 464 -12.92 -25.82 13.35
C LEU A 464 -11.64 -25.83 14.19
N LEU A 465 -11.71 -25.99 15.51
CA LEU A 465 -10.51 -26.02 16.36
C LEU A 465 -9.61 -27.22 16.03
N SER A 466 -10.20 -28.39 15.81
CA SER A 466 -9.49 -29.60 15.38
C SER A 466 -8.82 -29.40 14.01
N HIS A 467 -9.51 -28.72 13.08
CA HIS A 467 -8.99 -28.43 11.76
C HIS A 467 -7.82 -27.45 11.78
N LEU A 468 -7.98 -26.27 12.42
CA LEU A 468 -6.93 -25.24 12.49
C LEU A 468 -5.65 -25.79 13.14
N SER A 469 -5.80 -26.61 14.18
CA SER A 469 -4.67 -27.21 14.89
C SER A 469 -3.95 -28.28 14.04
N TYR A 470 -4.71 -29.02 13.22
CA TYR A 470 -4.14 -29.96 12.26
C TYR A 470 -3.40 -29.23 11.13
N GLU A 471 -3.99 -28.19 10.56
CA GLU A 471 -3.38 -27.39 9.51
C GLU A 471 -2.08 -26.74 9.96
N GLU A 472 -2.07 -26.08 11.12
CA GLU A 472 -0.86 -25.47 11.65
C GLU A 472 0.24 -26.52 11.88
N ARG A 473 -0.12 -27.68 12.44
CA ARG A 473 0.85 -28.76 12.70
C ARG A 473 1.52 -29.23 11.42
N GLU A 474 0.77 -29.38 10.34
CA GLU A 474 1.30 -29.95 9.10
C GLU A 474 1.88 -28.89 8.15
N LEU A 475 1.45 -27.63 8.21
CA LEU A 475 1.82 -26.60 7.23
C LEU A 475 2.82 -25.55 7.76
N VAL A 476 2.95 -25.34 9.07
CA VAL A 476 3.86 -24.32 9.64
C VAL A 476 5.32 -24.55 9.21
N GLU A 477 5.81 -25.79 9.18
CA GLU A 477 7.17 -26.06 8.69
C GLU A 477 7.30 -25.94 7.16
N PRO A 478 6.43 -26.57 6.35
CA PRO A 478 6.48 -26.43 4.91
C PRO A 478 6.42 -24.98 4.42
N LEU A 479 5.59 -24.14 5.05
CA LEU A 479 5.49 -22.71 4.74
C LEU A 479 6.81 -21.98 5.01
N ALA A 480 7.54 -22.36 6.05
CA ALA A 480 8.83 -21.76 6.38
C ALA A 480 9.95 -22.17 5.41
N ARG A 481 9.88 -23.40 4.91
CA ARG A 481 10.91 -24.03 4.08
C ARG A 481 10.71 -23.78 2.58
N ILE A 482 9.47 -23.82 2.09
CA ILE A 482 9.16 -23.71 0.66
C ILE A 482 9.05 -22.23 0.30
N PRO A 483 9.86 -21.72 -0.64
CA PRO A 483 9.78 -20.32 -1.05
C PRO A 483 8.43 -20.02 -1.69
N TYR A 484 7.61 -19.23 -1.00
CA TYR A 484 6.35 -18.72 -1.55
C TYR A 484 6.66 -17.66 -2.61
N ARG A 485 6.18 -17.86 -3.84
CA ARG A 485 6.37 -16.92 -4.95
C ARG A 485 4.99 -16.45 -5.37
N TYR A 486 4.66 -15.21 -5.01
CA TYR A 486 3.43 -14.55 -5.44
C TYR A 486 3.42 -14.31 -6.96
#